data_AF-X8ALX1-F1
#
_entry.id   AF-X8ALX1-F1
#
_cell.length_a   1.000
_cell.length_b   1.000
_cell.length_c   1.000
_cell.angle_alpha   90.00
_cell.angle_beta   90.00
_cell.angle_gamma   90.00
#
_symmetry.space_group_name_H-M   'P 1'
#
loop_
_entity.id
_entity.type
_entity.pdbx_description
1 polymer ?
#
loop_
_entity_poly.entity_id
_entity_poly.type
_entity_poly.pdbx_seq_one_letter_code
_entity_poly.pdbx_strand_id
1 'polypeptide(L)'
;MLSGLATEWAKFGDRRPFVGTLTLELPTDADDEIASWIAAGTPPIFFGFGSIPVESPADTLTMIGAACAQLGERALFCGGSTDFSHAPHMDHVKVVAAANFAAIFPACRAVVHHGGAGTTALGLRAGVPTLILPTDLNQTLWGAQVKRLKVGTARRFSAVTERTLVADLRTILEPQYVARARELASRMSKPAEGVAKAADLVENLVRVRRVA
;
A
#
# COMPACT_ATOMS: atom_id res chain seq x y z
N MET A 1 -13.28 7.19 0.97
CA MET A 1 -12.30 7.55 -0.08
C MET A 1 -12.92 8.25 -1.29
N LEU A 2 -14.12 7.89 -1.74
CA LEU A 2 -14.86 8.62 -2.79
C LEU A 2 -15.98 9.47 -2.15
N SER A 3 -15.79 10.79 -2.07
CA SER A 3 -16.81 11.70 -1.54
C SER A 3 -18.06 11.67 -2.42
N GLY A 4 -19.24 11.57 -1.81
CA GLY A 4 -20.53 11.55 -2.52
C GLY A 4 -21.00 10.17 -3.00
N LEU A 5 -20.15 9.14 -2.96
CA LEU A 5 -20.55 7.79 -3.40
C LEU A 5 -21.66 7.20 -2.52
N ALA A 6 -21.61 7.44 -1.21
CA ALA A 6 -22.68 7.01 -0.30
C ALA A 6 -24.03 7.66 -0.66
N THR A 7 -24.02 8.94 -1.03
CA THR A 7 -25.22 9.67 -1.49
C THR A 7 -25.69 9.14 -2.84
N GLU A 8 -24.80 8.95 -3.80
CA GLU A 8 -25.12 8.41 -5.13
C GLU A 8 -25.74 7.02 -5.03
N TRP A 9 -25.23 6.19 -4.11
CA TRP A 9 -25.66 4.80 -3.95
C TRP A 9 -26.87 4.64 -3.03
N ALA A 10 -27.32 5.69 -2.34
CA ALA A 10 -28.50 5.65 -1.49
C ALA A 10 -29.75 5.13 -2.23
N LYS A 11 -29.87 5.43 -3.53
CA LYS A 11 -30.95 4.92 -4.40
C LYS A 11 -31.02 3.39 -4.54
N PHE A 12 -29.94 2.68 -4.20
CA PHE A 12 -29.88 1.23 -4.23
C PHE A 12 -30.20 0.56 -2.89
N GLY A 13 -30.50 1.34 -1.84
CA GLY A 13 -30.78 0.83 -0.50
C GLY A 13 -29.69 -0.15 -0.03
N ASP A 14 -30.11 -1.27 0.53
CA ASP A 14 -29.20 -2.29 1.08
C ASP A 14 -28.52 -3.17 0.01
N ARG A 15 -28.74 -2.91 -1.28
CA ARG A 15 -28.16 -3.72 -2.37
C ARG A 15 -26.71 -3.40 -2.68
N ARG A 16 -26.18 -2.29 -2.15
CA ARG A 16 -24.77 -1.87 -2.33
C ARG A 16 -24.16 -1.38 -1.00
N PRO A 17 -24.03 -2.26 0.00
CA PRO A 17 -23.55 -1.87 1.31
C PRO A 17 -22.04 -1.57 1.30
N PHE A 18 -21.62 -0.58 2.08
CA PHE A 18 -20.21 -0.32 2.36
C PHE A 18 -19.75 -1.13 3.57
N VAL A 19 -18.92 -2.14 3.34
CA VAL A 19 -18.33 -2.98 4.39
C VAL A 19 -16.89 -2.58 4.75
N GLY A 20 -16.34 -1.55 4.10
CA GLY A 20 -14.91 -1.25 4.22
C GLY A 20 -14.06 -2.24 3.43
N THR A 21 -12.75 -2.27 3.69
CA THR A 21 -11.82 -3.16 2.97
C THR A 21 -11.52 -4.38 3.82
N LEU A 22 -11.66 -5.56 3.25
CA LEU A 22 -11.34 -6.82 3.90
C LEU A 22 -9.83 -7.07 3.82
N THR A 23 -9.23 -7.52 4.91
CA THR A 23 -7.80 -7.82 5.02
C THR A 23 -7.65 -9.14 5.77
N LEU A 24 -6.86 -10.06 5.23
CA LEU A 24 -6.65 -11.38 5.81
C LEU A 24 -5.51 -11.42 6.84
N GLU A 25 -4.63 -10.41 6.84
CA GLU A 25 -3.50 -10.26 7.79
C GLU A 25 -2.65 -11.53 7.93
N LEU A 26 -2.48 -12.27 6.83
CA LEU A 26 -1.82 -13.57 6.83
C LEU A 26 -0.34 -13.42 7.21
N PRO A 27 0.13 -14.14 8.23
CA PRO A 27 1.54 -14.16 8.58
C PRO A 27 2.36 -14.86 7.50
N THR A 28 3.65 -14.53 7.44
CA THR A 28 4.63 -15.17 6.56
C THR A 28 5.84 -15.62 7.36
N ASP A 29 6.56 -16.63 6.86
CA ASP A 29 7.80 -17.12 7.50
C ASP A 29 8.90 -16.05 7.61
N ALA A 30 8.80 -14.96 6.84
CA ALA A 30 9.75 -13.86 6.83
C ALA A 30 9.39 -12.72 7.81
N ASP A 31 8.22 -12.73 8.44
CA ASP A 31 7.72 -11.58 9.21
C ASP A 31 8.65 -11.21 10.38
N ASP A 32 9.16 -12.18 11.13
CA ASP A 32 10.08 -11.95 12.26
C ASP A 32 11.44 -11.40 11.80
N GLU A 33 11.95 -11.91 10.67
CA GLU A 33 13.19 -11.43 10.06
C GLU A 33 13.03 -9.98 9.58
N ILE A 34 11.90 -9.67 8.93
CA ILE A 34 11.57 -8.32 8.46
C ILE A 34 11.45 -7.37 9.65
N ALA A 35 10.71 -7.75 10.70
CA ALA A 35 10.55 -6.93 11.89
C ALA A 35 11.90 -6.64 12.56
N SER A 36 12.76 -7.65 12.67
CA SER A 36 14.11 -7.52 13.22
C SER A 36 14.98 -6.57 12.39
N TRP A 37 14.96 -6.69 11.06
CA TRP A 37 15.71 -5.80 10.15
C TRP A 37 15.20 -4.35 10.21
N ILE A 38 13.89 -4.15 10.29
CA ILE A 38 13.29 -2.82 10.48
C ILE A 38 13.76 -2.23 11.81
N ALA A 39 13.70 -2.98 12.91
CA ALA A 39 14.10 -2.51 14.24
C ALA A 39 15.59 -2.15 14.36
N ALA A 40 16.45 -2.76 13.54
CA ALA A 40 17.90 -2.52 13.56
C ALA A 40 18.35 -1.18 12.94
N GLY A 41 17.43 -0.31 12.49
CA GLY A 41 17.80 1.00 11.93
C GLY A 41 16.62 1.94 11.70
N THR A 42 16.77 2.91 10.80
CA THR A 42 15.72 3.91 10.50
C THR A 42 14.53 3.32 9.74
N PRO A 43 13.27 3.68 10.04
CA PRO A 43 12.09 3.16 9.34
C PRO A 43 12.26 3.16 7.80
N PRO A 44 12.12 2.02 7.10
CA PRO A 44 12.39 1.95 5.67
C PRO A 44 11.21 2.49 4.85
N ILE A 45 11.47 2.78 3.58
CA ILE A 45 10.44 2.93 2.56
C ILE A 45 10.13 1.54 2.00
N PHE A 46 8.85 1.15 2.03
CA PHE A 46 8.41 -0.10 1.41
C PHE A 46 8.23 0.07 -0.09
N PHE A 47 8.63 -0.93 -0.87
CA PHE A 47 8.42 -1.04 -2.30
C PHE A 47 7.76 -2.39 -2.62
N GLY A 48 6.62 -2.37 -3.32
CA GLY A 48 5.94 -3.59 -3.73
C GLY A 48 5.13 -3.41 -5.00
N PHE A 49 5.50 -4.14 -6.06
CA PHE A 49 4.81 -4.06 -7.35
C PHE A 49 3.75 -5.15 -7.54
N GLY A 50 3.53 -6.01 -6.54
CA GLY A 50 2.50 -7.05 -6.58
C GLY A 50 2.78 -8.02 -7.72
N SER A 51 1.76 -8.32 -8.53
CA SER A 51 1.86 -9.22 -9.68
C SER A 51 2.38 -8.56 -10.96
N ILE A 52 2.83 -7.31 -10.90
CA ILE A 52 3.39 -6.63 -12.07
C ILE A 52 4.78 -7.21 -12.36
N PRO A 53 5.02 -7.80 -13.55
CA PRO A 53 6.34 -8.29 -13.92
C PRO A 53 7.34 -7.15 -13.91
N VAL A 54 8.43 -7.33 -13.18
CA VAL A 54 9.58 -6.43 -13.23
C VAL A 54 10.51 -6.95 -14.33
N GLU A 55 10.57 -6.24 -15.46
CA GLU A 55 11.34 -6.68 -16.64
C GLU A 55 12.83 -6.85 -16.32
N SER A 56 13.41 -5.91 -15.56
CA SER A 56 14.79 -6.00 -15.07
C SER A 56 14.82 -5.89 -13.54
N PRO A 57 14.83 -7.03 -12.83
CA PRO A 57 14.91 -7.06 -11.36
C PRO A 57 16.14 -6.33 -10.82
N ALA A 58 17.31 -6.54 -11.43
CA ALA A 58 18.57 -5.94 -11.02
C ALA A 58 18.59 -4.42 -11.22
N ASP A 59 18.14 -3.92 -12.38
CA ASP A 59 18.11 -2.48 -12.65
C ASP A 59 17.08 -1.77 -11.75
N THR A 60 15.95 -2.44 -11.49
CA THR A 60 14.91 -1.90 -10.61
C THR A 60 15.41 -1.76 -9.18
N LEU A 61 16.07 -2.78 -8.63
CA LEU A 61 16.68 -2.68 -7.30
C LEU A 61 17.80 -1.64 -7.27
N THR A 62 18.63 -1.58 -8.31
CA THR A 62 19.71 -0.58 -8.40
C THR A 62 19.14 0.84 -8.37
N MET A 63 18.08 1.11 -9.14
CA MET A 63 17.43 2.41 -9.18
C MET A 63 16.77 2.78 -7.84
N ILE A 64 16.08 1.84 -7.20
CA ILE A 64 15.48 2.04 -5.87
C ILE A 64 16.55 2.27 -4.81
N GLY A 65 17.61 1.47 -4.83
CA GLY A 65 18.73 1.56 -3.91
C GLY A 65 19.47 2.89 -4.05
N ALA A 66 19.72 3.35 -5.28
CA ALA A 66 20.34 4.64 -5.55
C ALA A 66 19.46 5.81 -5.06
N ALA A 67 18.16 5.78 -5.37
CA ALA A 67 17.21 6.81 -4.92
C ALA A 67 17.14 6.89 -3.39
N CYS A 68 17.09 5.74 -2.69
CA CYS A 68 17.04 5.70 -1.23
C CYS A 68 18.37 6.14 -0.61
N ALA A 69 19.51 5.73 -1.17
CA ALA A 69 20.82 6.19 -0.74
C ALA A 69 20.96 7.73 -0.84
N GLN A 70 20.48 8.33 -1.93
CA GLN A 70 20.49 9.78 -2.11
C GLN A 70 19.61 10.52 -1.07
N LEU A 71 18.60 9.85 -0.53
CA LEU A 71 17.72 10.40 0.50
C LEU A 71 18.15 10.06 1.93
N GLY A 72 19.16 9.20 2.10
CA GLY A 72 19.54 8.66 3.41
C GLY A 72 18.49 7.70 4.00
N GLU A 73 17.69 7.07 3.14
CA GLU A 73 16.59 6.18 3.52
C GLU A 73 16.96 4.71 3.26
N ARG A 74 16.33 3.79 4.01
CA ARG A 74 16.44 2.34 3.77
C ARG A 74 15.26 1.86 2.91
N ALA A 75 15.44 0.79 2.13
CA ALA A 75 14.39 0.21 1.29
C ALA A 75 14.04 -1.22 1.74
N LEU A 76 12.74 -1.50 1.90
CA LEU A 76 12.21 -2.85 2.02
C LEU A 76 11.47 -3.19 0.73
N PHE A 77 11.99 -4.11 -0.05
CA PHE A 77 11.44 -4.52 -1.34
C PHE A 77 10.75 -5.89 -1.24
N CYS A 78 9.45 -5.94 -1.53
CA CYS A 78 8.69 -7.17 -1.62
C CYS A 78 8.54 -7.59 -3.09
N GLY A 79 9.31 -8.61 -3.49
CA GLY A 79 9.44 -9.06 -4.88
C GLY A 79 8.39 -10.05 -5.37
N GLY A 80 7.56 -10.60 -4.48
CA GLY A 80 6.58 -11.61 -4.87
C GLY A 80 7.28 -12.85 -5.42
N SER A 81 6.87 -13.26 -6.62
CA SER A 81 7.44 -14.42 -7.33
C SER A 81 8.64 -14.09 -8.22
N THR A 82 9.08 -12.83 -8.28
CA THR A 82 10.23 -12.44 -9.09
C THR A 82 11.54 -12.84 -8.41
N ASP A 83 12.45 -13.45 -9.16
CA ASP A 83 13.77 -13.83 -8.66
C ASP A 83 14.73 -12.63 -8.68
N PHE A 84 15.30 -12.32 -7.51
CA PHE A 84 16.29 -11.27 -7.30
C PHE A 84 17.65 -11.82 -6.87
N SER A 85 17.87 -13.14 -6.95
CA SER A 85 19.13 -13.79 -6.54
C SER A 85 20.38 -13.25 -7.24
N HIS A 86 20.22 -12.71 -8.44
CA HIS A 86 21.31 -12.12 -9.25
C HIS A 86 21.40 -10.59 -9.16
N ALA A 87 20.53 -9.96 -8.36
CA ALA A 87 20.56 -8.52 -8.18
C ALA A 87 21.69 -8.09 -7.22
N PRO A 88 22.22 -6.86 -7.36
CA PRO A 88 23.27 -6.38 -6.48
C PRO A 88 22.81 -6.30 -5.02
N HIS A 89 23.65 -6.77 -4.10
CA HIS A 89 23.44 -6.62 -2.68
C HIS A 89 23.80 -5.19 -2.23
N MET A 90 22.92 -4.58 -1.44
CA MET A 90 23.10 -3.25 -0.85
C MET A 90 22.63 -3.29 0.60
N ASP A 91 23.47 -2.91 1.55
CA ASP A 91 23.20 -3.06 2.99
C ASP A 91 21.92 -2.32 3.44
N HIS A 92 21.56 -1.23 2.77
CA HIS A 92 20.37 -0.44 3.05
C HIS A 92 19.10 -0.92 2.31
N VAL A 93 19.18 -2.05 1.58
CA VAL A 93 18.07 -2.64 0.83
C VAL A 93 17.84 -4.08 1.28
N LYS A 94 16.65 -4.36 1.82
CA LYS A 94 16.20 -5.72 2.13
C LYS A 94 15.21 -6.19 1.06
N VAL A 95 15.47 -7.34 0.46
CA VAL A 95 14.55 -8.01 -0.46
C VAL A 95 13.88 -9.18 0.24
N VAL A 96 12.57 -9.30 0.07
CA VAL A 96 11.75 -10.42 0.58
C VAL A 96 10.75 -10.88 -0.47
N ALA A 97 10.39 -12.17 -0.46
CA ALA A 97 9.40 -12.71 -1.39
C ALA A 97 7.97 -12.30 -0.99
N ALA A 98 7.64 -12.41 0.30
CA ALA A 98 6.34 -12.07 0.87
C ALA A 98 6.51 -11.41 2.24
N ALA A 99 5.48 -10.67 2.67
CA ALA A 99 5.43 -10.05 3.99
C ALA A 99 3.96 -9.80 4.41
N ASN A 100 3.69 -9.81 5.71
CA ASN A 100 2.42 -9.34 6.23
C ASN A 100 2.36 -7.81 6.22
N PHE A 101 1.82 -7.24 5.13
CA PHE A 101 1.74 -5.79 4.93
C PHE A 101 0.99 -5.06 6.05
N ALA A 102 -0.01 -5.69 6.67
CA ALA A 102 -0.74 -5.09 7.79
C ALA A 102 0.17 -4.88 9.02
N ALA A 103 1.09 -5.81 9.26
CA ALA A 103 2.05 -5.75 10.35
C ALA A 103 3.23 -4.80 10.05
N ILE A 104 3.73 -4.80 8.81
CA ILE A 104 4.96 -4.05 8.47
C ILE A 104 4.73 -2.58 8.15
N PHE A 105 3.60 -2.21 7.52
CA PHE A 105 3.38 -0.84 7.06
C PHE A 105 3.42 0.20 8.19
N PRO A 106 2.85 -0.03 9.39
CA PRO A 106 2.97 0.92 10.50
C PRO A 106 4.42 1.28 10.89
N ALA A 107 5.38 0.42 10.58
CA ALA A 107 6.81 0.64 10.85
C ALA A 107 7.57 1.20 9.64
N CYS A 108 6.90 1.43 8.51
CA CYS A 108 7.50 2.04 7.32
C CYS A 108 7.37 3.57 7.32
N ARG A 109 8.33 4.23 6.68
CA ARG A 109 8.37 5.68 6.49
C ARG A 109 7.44 6.15 5.38
N ALA A 110 7.36 5.37 4.30
CA ALA A 110 6.48 5.56 3.16
C ALA A 110 6.18 4.21 2.49
N VAL A 111 5.12 4.14 1.68
CA VAL A 111 4.76 2.94 0.89
C VAL A 111 4.75 3.32 -0.60
N VAL A 112 5.56 2.64 -1.41
CA VAL A 112 5.59 2.76 -2.86
C VAL A 112 5.03 1.48 -3.46
N HIS A 113 3.95 1.58 -4.24
CA HIS A 113 3.33 0.39 -4.83
C HIS A 113 2.55 0.70 -6.10
N HIS A 114 2.14 -0.33 -6.84
CA HIS A 114 1.45 -0.17 -8.12
C HIS A 114 0.03 0.43 -8.03
N GLY A 115 -0.59 0.49 -6.84
CA GLY A 115 -1.96 1.02 -6.67
C GLY A 115 -3.07 -0.01 -6.54
N GLY A 116 -2.76 -1.29 -6.29
CA GLY A 116 -3.76 -2.31 -5.97
C GLY A 116 -4.63 -1.89 -4.77
N ALA A 117 -5.95 -2.08 -4.88
CA ALA A 117 -6.92 -1.55 -3.92
C ALA A 117 -6.67 -2.00 -2.46
N GLY A 118 -6.28 -3.27 -2.27
CA GLY A 118 -5.93 -3.82 -0.95
C GLY A 118 -4.69 -3.15 -0.35
N THR A 119 -3.60 -3.07 -1.12
CA THR A 119 -2.36 -2.40 -0.69
C THR A 119 -2.57 -0.92 -0.41
N THR A 120 -3.33 -0.21 -1.26
CA THR A 120 -3.71 1.20 -1.03
C THR A 120 -4.43 1.32 0.31
N ALA A 121 -5.44 0.47 0.56
CA ALA A 121 -6.21 0.54 1.80
C ALA A 121 -5.35 0.23 3.04
N LEU A 122 -4.41 -0.70 2.95
CA LEU A 122 -3.49 -1.02 4.03
C LEU A 122 -2.53 0.13 4.33
N GLY A 123 -1.91 0.73 3.31
CA GLY A 123 -1.00 1.87 3.48
C GLY A 123 -1.72 3.08 4.09
N LEU A 124 -2.92 3.37 3.61
CA LEU A 124 -3.75 4.45 4.16
C LEU A 124 -4.21 4.18 5.59
N ARG A 125 -4.56 2.92 5.93
CA ARG A 125 -4.92 2.53 7.30
C ARG A 125 -3.72 2.61 8.25
N ALA A 126 -2.52 2.28 7.77
CA ALA A 126 -1.29 2.41 8.54
C ALA A 126 -0.90 3.88 8.80
N GLY A 127 -1.53 4.85 8.12
CA GLY A 127 -1.24 6.26 8.29
C GLY A 127 0.09 6.69 7.67
N VAL A 128 0.50 5.98 6.61
CA VAL A 128 1.80 6.15 5.96
C VAL A 128 1.63 6.84 4.60
N PRO A 129 2.45 7.86 4.28
CA PRO A 129 2.44 8.48 2.96
C PRO A 129 2.65 7.45 1.84
N THR A 130 1.88 7.59 0.76
CA THR A 130 1.85 6.57 -0.30
C THR A 130 2.23 7.16 -1.68
N LEU A 131 3.15 6.51 -2.39
CA LEU A 131 3.40 6.77 -3.81
C LEU A 131 2.81 5.64 -4.65
N ILE A 132 1.83 5.97 -5.47
CA ILE A 132 1.22 5.02 -6.40
C ILE A 132 1.92 5.11 -7.76
N LEU A 133 2.40 3.97 -8.26
CA LEU A 133 3.03 3.83 -9.57
C LEU A 133 2.13 3.04 -10.52
N PRO A 134 1.07 3.64 -11.09
CA PRO A 134 0.06 2.89 -11.81
C PRO A 134 0.53 2.43 -13.18
N THR A 135 0.07 1.25 -13.57
CA THR A 135 0.16 0.62 -14.89
C THR A 135 -1.20 0.55 -15.60
N ASP A 136 -2.32 0.64 -14.86
CA ASP A 136 -3.68 0.59 -15.40
C ASP A 136 -4.57 1.75 -14.94
N LEU A 137 -5.81 1.78 -15.45
CA LEU A 137 -6.79 2.82 -15.14
C LEU A 137 -7.28 2.76 -13.69
N ASN A 138 -7.50 1.57 -13.12
CA ASN A 138 -7.98 1.42 -11.76
C ASN A 138 -6.94 1.94 -10.75
N GLN A 139 -5.68 1.61 -10.97
CA GLN A 139 -4.55 2.10 -10.18
C GLN A 139 -4.39 3.62 -10.33
N THR A 140 -4.61 4.15 -11.54
CA THR A 140 -4.59 5.61 -11.80
C THR A 140 -5.69 6.32 -11.00
N LEU A 141 -6.89 5.74 -10.92
CA LEU A 141 -7.98 6.29 -10.10
C LEU A 141 -7.58 6.34 -8.61
N TRP A 142 -6.98 5.28 -8.07
CA TRP A 142 -6.46 5.28 -6.69
C TRP A 142 -5.36 6.32 -6.49
N GLY A 143 -4.43 6.44 -7.42
CA GLY A 143 -3.39 7.49 -7.42
C GLY A 143 -3.99 8.90 -7.35
N ALA A 144 -5.05 9.15 -8.14
CA ALA A 144 -5.77 10.42 -8.09
C ALA A 144 -6.45 10.66 -6.74
N GLN A 145 -7.01 9.61 -6.10
CA GLN A 145 -7.60 9.73 -4.76
C GLN A 145 -6.55 10.07 -3.70
N VAL A 146 -5.42 9.36 -3.70
CA VAL A 146 -4.29 9.58 -2.79
C VAL A 146 -3.78 11.02 -2.91
N LYS A 147 -3.57 11.49 -4.15
CA LYS A 147 -3.14 12.86 -4.43
C LYS A 147 -4.18 13.89 -3.95
N ARG A 148 -5.46 13.68 -4.23
CA ARG A 148 -6.55 14.58 -3.81
C ARG A 148 -6.66 14.69 -2.29
N LEU A 149 -6.46 13.58 -1.59
CA LEU A 149 -6.51 13.54 -0.12
C LEU A 149 -5.25 14.11 0.55
N LYS A 150 -4.21 14.43 -0.23
CA LYS A 150 -2.90 14.90 0.22
C LYS A 150 -2.22 13.92 1.19
N VAL A 151 -2.40 12.61 0.94
CA VAL A 151 -1.77 11.52 1.70
C VAL A 151 -0.68 10.83 0.89
N GLY A 152 -0.31 11.42 -0.25
CA GLY A 152 0.68 10.89 -1.15
C GLY A 152 0.60 11.50 -2.55
N THR A 153 1.23 10.85 -3.52
CA THR A 153 1.18 11.25 -4.93
C THR A 153 1.16 10.02 -5.84
N ALA A 154 1.11 10.25 -7.15
CA ALA A 154 1.16 9.18 -8.14
C ALA A 154 1.95 9.58 -9.38
N ARG A 155 2.64 8.61 -9.98
CA ARG A 155 3.41 8.74 -11.22
C ARG A 155 3.30 7.46 -12.03
N ARG A 156 2.91 7.55 -13.30
CA ARG A 156 2.87 6.38 -14.20
C ARG A 156 4.16 5.58 -14.11
N PHE A 157 4.05 4.26 -13.95
CA PHE A 157 5.21 3.39 -13.77
C PHE A 157 6.25 3.56 -14.88
N SER A 158 5.80 3.68 -16.14
CA SER A 158 6.68 3.90 -17.31
C SER A 158 7.42 5.23 -17.33
N ALA A 159 7.05 6.18 -16.48
CA ALA A 159 7.72 7.49 -16.36
C ALA A 159 8.66 7.56 -15.14
N VAL A 160 8.87 6.43 -14.45
CA VAL A 160 9.75 6.36 -13.28
C VAL A 160 11.21 6.27 -13.73
N THR A 161 11.98 7.17 -13.17
CA THR A 161 13.45 7.23 -13.20
C THR A 161 13.93 7.49 -11.77
N GLU A 162 15.21 7.25 -11.48
CA GLU A 162 15.82 7.57 -10.18
C GLU A 162 15.50 9.02 -9.77
N ARG A 163 15.77 9.99 -10.66
CA ARG A 163 15.52 11.42 -10.42
C ARG A 163 14.06 11.71 -10.05
N THR A 164 13.12 11.11 -10.77
CA THR A 164 11.70 11.34 -10.49
C THR A 164 11.23 10.63 -9.23
N LEU A 165 11.77 9.44 -8.93
CA LEU A 165 11.46 8.71 -7.71
C LEU A 165 11.92 9.51 -6.50
N VAL A 166 13.15 10.04 -6.54
CA VAL A 166 13.69 10.94 -5.50
C VAL A 166 12.79 12.16 -5.30
N ALA A 167 12.36 12.81 -6.38
CA ALA A 167 11.49 13.98 -6.30
C ALA A 167 10.13 13.66 -5.67
N ASP A 168 9.52 12.54 -6.07
CA ASP A 168 8.24 12.10 -5.52
C ASP A 168 8.37 11.72 -4.03
N LEU A 169 9.43 10.99 -3.66
CA LEU A 169 9.71 10.61 -2.28
C LEU A 169 9.95 11.84 -1.39
N ARG A 170 10.78 12.80 -1.82
CA ARG A 170 10.96 14.07 -1.09
C ARG A 170 9.63 14.75 -0.81
N THR A 171 8.74 14.78 -1.81
CA THR A 171 7.42 15.40 -1.68
C THR A 171 6.58 14.68 -0.62
N ILE A 172 6.41 13.36 -0.72
CA ILE A 172 5.51 12.63 0.18
C ILE A 172 6.08 12.45 1.60
N LEU A 173 7.38 12.63 1.79
CA LEU A 173 8.05 12.58 3.08
C LEU A 173 7.95 13.89 3.87
N GLU A 174 7.42 14.96 3.27
CA GLU A 174 7.19 16.22 3.99
C GLU A 174 6.22 16.05 5.17
N PRO A 175 6.40 16.82 6.26
CA PRO A 175 5.58 16.69 7.46
C PRO A 175 4.06 16.78 7.22
N GLN A 176 3.64 17.60 6.25
CA GLN A 176 2.23 17.77 5.90
C GLN A 176 1.58 16.50 5.35
N TYR A 177 2.30 15.71 4.55
CA TYR A 177 1.80 14.44 4.02
C TYR A 177 1.72 13.38 5.11
N VAL A 178 2.72 13.33 5.99
CA VAL A 178 2.74 12.42 7.14
C VAL A 178 1.57 12.72 8.10
N ALA A 179 1.38 13.99 8.46
CA ALA A 179 0.29 14.41 9.34
C ALA A 179 -1.07 14.06 8.72
N ARG A 180 -1.24 14.33 7.41
CA ARG A 180 -2.49 14.06 6.71
C ARG A 180 -2.78 12.57 6.56
N ALA A 181 -1.77 11.74 6.33
CA ALA A 181 -1.92 10.29 6.27
C ALA A 181 -2.40 9.73 7.62
N ARG A 182 -1.80 10.18 8.73
CA ARG A 182 -2.23 9.80 10.10
C ARG A 182 -3.65 10.26 10.42
N GLU A 183 -4.02 11.48 10.04
CA GLU A 183 -5.38 11.99 10.23
C GLU A 183 -6.38 11.12 9.46
N LEU A 184 -6.09 10.78 8.19
CA LEU A 184 -6.96 9.91 7.40
C LEU A 184 -7.09 8.52 8.03
N ALA A 185 -5.97 7.92 8.47
CA ALA A 185 -5.96 6.61 9.13
C ALA A 185 -6.90 6.55 10.33
N SER A 186 -6.91 7.59 11.16
CA SER A 186 -7.81 7.69 12.34
C SER A 186 -9.30 7.63 12.00
N ARG A 187 -9.66 7.89 10.74
CA ARG A 187 -11.04 7.90 10.23
C ARG A 187 -11.40 6.64 9.44
N MET A 188 -10.45 5.72 9.25
CA MET A 188 -10.68 4.47 8.54
C MET A 188 -11.20 3.40 9.49
N SER A 189 -12.17 2.61 9.04
CA SER A 189 -12.65 1.45 9.78
C SER A 189 -11.54 0.46 10.04
N LYS A 190 -11.62 -0.19 11.21
CA LYS A 190 -10.72 -1.28 11.58
C LYS A 190 -11.00 -2.51 10.71
N PRO A 191 -10.00 -3.37 10.42
CA PRO A 191 -10.19 -4.57 9.60
C PRO A 191 -11.30 -5.47 10.13
N ALA A 192 -11.33 -5.71 11.45
CA ALA A 192 -12.34 -6.55 12.11
C ALA A 192 -13.78 -6.04 11.91
N GLU A 193 -14.00 -4.71 11.91
CA GLU A 193 -15.33 -4.12 11.69
C GLU A 193 -15.85 -4.44 10.29
N GLY A 194 -14.96 -4.41 9.28
CA GLY A 194 -15.36 -4.70 7.92
C GLY A 194 -15.68 -6.18 7.67
N VAL A 195 -14.88 -7.07 8.27
CA VAL A 195 -15.13 -8.52 8.25
C VAL A 195 -16.46 -8.85 8.91
N ALA A 196 -16.69 -8.35 10.13
CA ALA A 196 -17.94 -8.57 10.86
C ALA A 196 -19.15 -8.07 10.05
N LYS A 197 -19.08 -6.83 9.54
CA LYS A 197 -20.17 -6.25 8.75
C LYS A 197 -20.45 -7.03 7.46
N ALA A 198 -19.42 -7.54 6.79
CA ALA A 198 -19.60 -8.37 5.61
C ALA A 198 -20.25 -9.71 5.96
N ALA A 199 -19.81 -10.37 7.03
CA ALA A 199 -20.40 -11.61 7.52
C ALA A 199 -21.88 -11.42 7.90
N ASP A 200 -22.20 -10.40 8.70
CA ASP A 200 -23.57 -10.09 9.12
C ASP A 200 -24.51 -9.88 7.92
N LEU A 201 -24.07 -9.15 6.89
CA LEU A 201 -24.85 -8.91 5.69
C LEU A 201 -25.11 -10.20 4.88
N VAL A 202 -24.12 -11.08 4.79
CA VAL A 202 -24.26 -12.38 4.12
C VAL A 202 -25.21 -13.28 4.89
N GLU A 203 -25.05 -13.38 6.22
CA GLU A 203 -25.92 -14.18 7.07
C GLU A 203 -27.38 -13.70 7.02
N ASN A 204 -27.60 -12.39 7.07
CA ASN A 204 -28.93 -11.80 6.99
C ASN A 204 -29.59 -12.07 5.63
N LEU A 205 -28.84 -12.00 4.52
CA LEU A 205 -29.36 -12.34 3.20
C LEU A 205 -29.86 -13.79 3.13
N VAL A 206 -29.13 -14.72 3.74
CA VAL A 206 -29.50 -16.15 3.79
C VAL A 206 -30.72 -16.37 4.69
N ARG A 207 -30.80 -15.70 5.85
CA ARG A 207 -31.97 -15.78 6.76
C ARG A 207 -33.25 -15.30 6.08
N VAL A 208 -33.22 -14.15 5.39
CA VAL A 208 -34.39 -13.59 4.70
C VAL A 208 -34.91 -14.53 3.60
N ARG A 209 -34.02 -15.21 2.87
CA ARG A 209 -34.38 -16.17 1.80
C ARG A 209 -34.95 -17.50 2.29
N ARG A 210 -34.80 -17.85 3.58
CA ARG A 210 -35.39 -19.06 4.16
C ARG A 210 -36.82 -18.86 4.68
N VAL A 211 -37.24 -17.60 4.84
CA VAL A 211 -38.54 -17.23 5.42
C VAL A 211 -39.52 -16.72 4.34
N ALA A 212 -39.05 -16.51 3.11
CA ALA A 212 -39.83 -16.17 1.92
C ALA A 212 -39.95 -17.38 0.99
#